data_AF-A0A970CI16-F1
#
_entry.id   AF-A0A970CI16-F1
#
_cell.length_a   1.000
_cell.length_b   1.000
_cell.length_c   1.000
_cell.angle_alpha   90.00
_cell.angle_beta   90.00
_cell.angle_gamma   90.00
#
_symmetry.space_group_name_H-M   'P 1'
#
loop_
_entity.id
_entity.type
_entity.pdbx_description
1 polymer ?
#
loop_
_entity_poly.entity_id
_entity_poly.type
_entity_poly.pdbx_seq_one_letter_code
_entity_poly.pdbx_strand_id
1 'polypeptide(L)'
;MIYVKNTPNNTGVAIYGDYMDFENLYEALHTVVGNEDEFVAFDAARLRILGVCYDIRHALMGDREIEFVDNGMDEEKKRRMSVLAPDKNVYMKIYVLWPEMLFVTMALNDFIRLYARKKAKKSYDFILDKQNIWDESIAMVRVFQAAIMKCIKDTVSEASFRRMMNLMNKDYTWFDGYTRQYLDILNCRFIDMDKEKRLKNIPTMARKLAERGEEYEQIKAEVVAAARHYNTYEDNIKPPVDYPEDFEW
;
A
#
# COMPACT_ATOMS: atom_id res chain seq x y z
N MET A 1 6.40 -10.84 -12.19
CA MET A 1 5.39 -9.77 -12.16
C MET A 1 4.64 -9.83 -10.84
N ILE A 2 4.53 -8.67 -10.18
CA ILE A 2 3.80 -8.51 -8.93
C ILE A 2 2.33 -8.84 -9.09
N TYR A 3 1.78 -9.60 -8.15
CA TYR A 3 0.33 -9.80 -8.05
C TYR A 3 -0.10 -9.78 -6.58
N VAL A 4 -1.39 -9.52 -6.37
CA VAL A 4 -1.98 -9.39 -5.04
C VAL A 4 -3.20 -10.30 -4.94
N LYS A 5 -3.33 -11.02 -3.83
CA LYS A 5 -4.50 -11.85 -3.50
C LYS A 5 -5.05 -11.41 -2.16
N ASN A 6 -6.36 -11.50 -1.99
CA ASN A 6 -6.98 -11.36 -0.69
C ASN A 6 -6.58 -12.53 0.21
N THR A 7 -6.37 -12.28 1.49
CA THR A 7 -5.95 -13.32 2.44
C THR A 7 -7.10 -14.27 2.80
N PRO A 8 -6.82 -15.50 3.26
CA PRO A 8 -7.85 -16.51 3.54
C PRO A 8 -8.96 -16.06 4.49
N ASN A 9 -8.65 -15.23 5.49
CA ASN A 9 -9.62 -14.68 6.45
C ASN A 9 -10.01 -13.23 6.16
N ASN A 10 -9.71 -12.73 4.96
CA ASN A 10 -10.07 -11.39 4.48
C ASN A 10 -9.54 -10.25 5.38
N THR A 11 -8.51 -10.50 6.18
CA THR A 11 -7.90 -9.51 7.08
C THR A 11 -7.07 -8.50 6.31
N GLY A 12 -6.50 -8.92 5.18
CA GLY A 12 -5.68 -8.07 4.35
C GLY A 12 -5.43 -8.64 2.98
N VAL A 13 -4.26 -8.32 2.45
CA VAL A 13 -3.77 -8.78 1.16
C VAL A 13 -2.44 -9.50 1.32
N ALA A 14 -2.23 -10.53 0.51
CA ALA A 14 -0.94 -11.15 0.27
C ALA A 14 -0.38 -10.60 -1.04
N ILE A 15 0.80 -9.99 -0.97
CA ILE A 15 1.53 -9.42 -2.12
C ILE A 15 2.63 -10.39 -2.50
N TYR A 16 2.75 -10.66 -3.79
CA TYR A 16 3.65 -11.66 -4.35
C TYR A 16 4.56 -11.07 -5.41
N GLY A 17 5.79 -11.54 -5.47
CA GLY A 17 6.75 -11.20 -6.52
C GLY A 17 7.99 -12.09 -6.44
N ASP A 18 8.70 -12.24 -7.55
CA ASP A 18 10.05 -12.77 -7.52
C ASP A 18 11.05 -11.73 -6.96
N TYR A 19 12.34 -12.09 -6.92
CA TYR A 19 13.38 -11.18 -6.43
C TYR A 19 13.38 -9.83 -7.17
N MET A 20 13.33 -9.86 -8.50
CA MET A 20 13.42 -8.62 -9.28
C MET A 20 12.16 -7.79 -9.18
N ASP A 21 11.00 -8.44 -9.09
CA ASP A 21 9.74 -7.76 -8.81
C ASP A 21 9.81 -6.94 -7.51
N PHE A 22 10.25 -7.56 -6.42
CA PHE A 22 10.31 -6.92 -5.10
C PHE A 22 11.42 -5.88 -4.99
N GLU A 23 12.59 -6.14 -5.57
CA GLU A 23 13.68 -5.16 -5.62
C GLU A 23 13.24 -3.90 -6.38
N ASN A 24 12.66 -4.07 -7.58
CA ASN A 24 12.20 -2.94 -8.37
C ASN A 24 11.07 -2.17 -7.69
N LEU A 25 10.15 -2.86 -6.99
CA LEU A 25 9.09 -2.20 -6.22
C LEU A 25 9.66 -1.43 -5.05
N TYR A 26 10.58 -2.02 -4.29
CA TYR A 26 11.24 -1.38 -3.15
C TYR A 26 11.93 -0.08 -3.58
N GLU A 27 12.76 -0.13 -4.62
CA GLU A 27 13.46 1.04 -5.16
C GLU A 27 12.49 2.10 -5.69
N ALA A 28 11.43 1.69 -6.40
CA ALA A 28 10.43 2.61 -6.92
C ALA A 28 9.65 3.32 -5.81
N LEU A 29 9.24 2.60 -4.76
CA LEU A 29 8.56 3.19 -3.61
C LEU A 29 9.47 4.19 -2.90
N HIS A 30 10.72 3.82 -2.60
CA HIS A 30 11.70 4.73 -2.00
C HIS A 30 11.95 5.99 -2.84
N THR A 31 12.07 5.82 -4.15
CA THR A 31 12.28 6.94 -5.07
C THR A 31 11.09 7.91 -5.09
N VAL A 32 9.86 7.38 -5.15
CA VAL A 32 8.64 8.20 -5.27
C VAL A 32 8.26 8.89 -3.96
N VAL A 33 8.49 8.26 -2.80
CA VAL A 33 8.18 8.90 -1.50
C VAL A 33 9.19 9.99 -1.12
N GLY A 34 10.37 10.00 -1.73
CA GLY A 34 11.42 10.99 -1.50
C GLY A 34 12.12 10.83 -0.13
N ASN A 35 13.14 11.66 0.08
CA ASN A 35 13.92 11.67 1.33
C ASN A 35 13.17 12.36 2.47
N GLU A 36 13.64 12.19 3.72
CA GLU A 36 13.00 12.71 4.93
C GLU A 36 12.74 14.23 4.90
N ASP A 37 13.65 15.00 4.29
CA ASP A 37 13.56 16.46 4.14
C ASP A 37 12.60 16.90 3.02
N GLU A 38 12.14 15.97 2.20
CA GLU A 38 11.17 16.22 1.13
C GLU A 38 9.74 16.00 1.60
N PHE A 39 8.80 16.73 1.01
CA PHE A 39 7.36 16.53 1.23
C PHE A 39 6.96 16.46 2.70
N VAL A 40 7.58 17.27 3.56
CA VAL A 40 7.49 17.18 5.05
C VAL A 40 6.04 17.09 5.57
N ALA A 41 5.08 17.77 4.93
CA ALA A 41 3.66 17.69 5.30
C ALA A 41 3.05 16.27 5.15
N PHE A 42 3.71 15.36 4.46
CA PHE A 42 3.29 13.99 4.19
C PHE A 42 4.11 12.95 4.97
N ASP A 43 4.92 13.36 5.94
CA ASP A 43 5.81 12.45 6.68
C ASP A 43 5.07 11.25 7.27
N ALA A 44 3.94 11.49 7.94
CA ALA A 44 3.08 10.44 8.48
C ALA A 44 2.63 9.42 7.41
N ALA A 45 2.31 9.88 6.20
CA ALA A 45 1.91 9.02 5.09
C ALA A 45 3.11 8.27 4.48
N ARG A 46 4.27 8.93 4.39
CA ARG A 46 5.53 8.32 3.96
C ARG A 46 5.90 7.15 4.87
N LEU A 47 5.84 7.33 6.19
CA LEU A 47 6.19 6.28 7.15
C LEU A 47 5.33 5.01 6.98
N ARG A 48 4.05 5.15 6.63
CA ARG A 48 3.16 4.00 6.34
C ARG A 48 3.60 3.25 5.08
N ILE A 49 3.97 3.98 4.02
CA ILE A 49 4.50 3.37 2.80
C ILE A 49 5.85 2.68 3.08
N LEU A 50 6.73 3.33 3.85
CA LEU A 50 8.01 2.74 4.26
C LEU A 50 7.84 1.50 5.15
N GLY A 51 6.74 1.40 5.91
CA GLY A 51 6.35 0.16 6.59
C GLY A 51 6.15 -1.01 5.63
N VAL A 52 5.52 -0.77 4.47
CA VAL A 52 5.42 -1.79 3.41
C VAL A 52 6.79 -2.10 2.80
N CYS A 53 7.64 -1.08 2.57
CA CYS A 53 9.02 -1.30 2.11
C CYS A 53 9.83 -2.16 3.09
N TYR A 54 9.61 -1.99 4.39
CA TYR A 54 10.24 -2.79 5.43
C TYR A 54 9.88 -4.27 5.27
N ASP A 55 8.60 -4.60 5.10
CA ASP A 55 8.18 -5.99 4.87
C ASP A 55 8.74 -6.56 3.56
N ILE A 56 8.76 -5.77 2.47
CA ILE A 56 9.38 -6.19 1.20
C ILE A 56 10.86 -6.51 1.41
N ARG A 57 11.60 -5.65 2.13
CA ARG A 57 13.01 -5.86 2.42
C ARG A 57 13.26 -7.11 3.26
N HIS A 58 12.42 -7.37 4.25
CA HIS A 58 12.50 -8.60 5.04
C HIS A 58 12.22 -9.84 4.18
N ALA A 59 11.29 -9.76 3.23
CA ALA A 59 11.06 -10.84 2.28
C ALA A 59 12.28 -11.12 1.39
N LEU A 60 12.92 -10.06 0.88
CA LEU A 60 14.17 -10.17 0.10
C LEU A 60 15.33 -10.77 0.91
N MET A 61 15.34 -10.58 2.23
CA MET A 61 16.31 -11.19 3.15
C MET A 61 16.00 -12.65 3.50
N GLY A 62 14.89 -13.21 3.02
CA GLY A 62 14.45 -14.58 3.32
C GLY A 62 13.73 -14.73 4.67
N ASP A 63 13.26 -13.63 5.26
CA ASP A 63 12.58 -13.58 6.57
C ASP A 63 11.04 -13.51 6.43
N ARG A 64 10.51 -13.93 5.28
CA ARG A 64 9.07 -13.99 4.99
C ARG A 64 8.72 -15.24 4.17
N GLU A 65 7.42 -15.42 3.90
CA GLU A 65 6.90 -16.59 3.21
C GLU A 65 7.36 -16.66 1.74
N ILE A 66 7.44 -17.90 1.22
CA ILE A 66 7.68 -18.18 -0.19
C ILE A 66 6.58 -19.09 -0.76
N GLU A 67 6.31 -18.97 -2.05
CA GLU A 67 5.39 -19.81 -2.81
C GLU A 67 6.09 -20.26 -4.10
N PHE A 68 5.98 -21.56 -4.44
CA PHE A 68 6.49 -22.08 -5.71
C PHE A 68 5.40 -21.96 -6.78
N VAL A 69 5.68 -21.19 -7.82
CA VAL A 69 4.73 -20.86 -8.89
C VAL A 69 5.21 -21.49 -10.20
N ASP A 70 4.33 -22.20 -10.91
CA ASP A 70 4.66 -22.78 -12.21
C ASP A 70 5.11 -21.68 -13.19
N ASN A 71 6.28 -21.87 -13.80
CA ASN A 71 6.88 -20.89 -14.72
C ASN A 71 6.58 -21.20 -16.20
N GLY A 72 5.79 -22.25 -16.45
CA GLY A 72 5.43 -22.68 -17.79
C GLY A 72 6.52 -23.45 -18.53
N MET A 73 7.65 -23.79 -17.90
CA MET A 73 8.65 -24.73 -18.44
C MET A 73 8.15 -26.17 -18.26
N ASP A 74 7.26 -26.58 -19.14
CA ASP A 74 6.83 -27.97 -19.25
C ASP A 74 7.92 -28.88 -19.88
N GLU A 75 7.76 -30.19 -19.73
CA GLU A 75 8.71 -31.19 -20.22
C GLU A 75 8.94 -31.13 -21.73
N GLU A 76 7.93 -30.75 -22.51
CA GLU A 76 8.04 -30.61 -23.96
C GLU A 76 8.96 -29.44 -24.33
N LYS A 77 8.76 -28.28 -23.72
CA LYS A 77 9.63 -27.10 -23.91
C LYS A 77 11.06 -27.38 -23.50
N LYS A 78 11.27 -28.03 -22.35
CA LYS A 78 12.63 -28.41 -21.88
C LYS A 78 13.35 -29.29 -22.90
N ARG A 79 12.66 -30.31 -23.42
CA ARG A 79 13.20 -31.19 -24.48
C ARG A 79 13.51 -30.43 -25.76
N ARG A 80 12.58 -29.61 -26.25
CA ARG A 80 12.77 -28.82 -27.48
C ARG A 80 13.91 -27.82 -27.38
N MET A 81 14.07 -27.19 -26.22
CA MET A 81 15.16 -26.25 -25.95
C MET A 81 16.48 -26.93 -25.58
N SER A 82 16.48 -28.25 -25.39
CA SER A 82 17.65 -29.02 -24.90
C SER A 82 18.22 -28.44 -23.60
N VAL A 83 17.36 -28.06 -22.66
CA VAL A 83 17.74 -27.41 -21.39
C VAL A 83 17.23 -28.20 -20.18
N LEU A 84 18.07 -28.27 -19.14
CA LEU A 84 17.65 -28.68 -17.80
C LEU A 84 17.33 -27.43 -17.00
N ALA A 85 16.04 -27.19 -16.75
CA ALA A 85 15.56 -26.03 -16.03
C ALA A 85 14.43 -26.41 -15.05
N PRO A 86 14.28 -25.70 -13.91
CA PRO A 86 13.13 -25.82 -13.02
C PRO A 86 11.81 -25.50 -13.76
N ASP A 87 10.74 -26.19 -13.40
CA ASP A 87 9.37 -25.91 -13.85
C ASP A 87 8.63 -24.91 -12.97
N LYS A 88 9.25 -24.49 -11.86
CA LYS A 88 8.71 -23.52 -10.90
C LYS A 88 9.69 -22.42 -10.58
N ASN A 89 9.15 -21.22 -10.36
CA ASN A 89 9.85 -20.08 -9.82
C ASN A 89 9.52 -19.94 -8.32
N VAL A 90 10.45 -19.36 -7.57
CA VAL A 90 10.23 -18.98 -6.17
C VAL A 90 9.69 -17.57 -6.14
N TYR A 91 8.52 -17.38 -5.55
CA TYR A 91 7.94 -16.07 -5.28
C TYR A 91 8.00 -15.83 -3.78
N MET A 92 8.40 -14.63 -3.39
CA MET A 92 8.28 -14.16 -2.01
C MET A 92 6.88 -13.59 -1.79
N LYS A 93 6.49 -13.56 -0.52
CA LYS A 93 5.15 -13.18 -0.11
C LYS A 93 5.18 -12.38 1.20
N ILE A 94 4.48 -11.24 1.19
CA ILE A 94 4.23 -10.43 2.39
C ILE A 94 2.74 -10.23 2.59
N TYR A 95 2.33 -9.94 3.83
CA TYR A 95 0.95 -9.60 4.16
C TYR A 95 0.83 -8.16 4.61
N VAL A 96 -0.27 -7.51 4.22
CA VAL A 96 -0.59 -6.15 4.64
C VAL A 96 -2.08 -6.07 4.94
N LEU A 97 -2.48 -5.44 6.05
CA LEU A 97 -3.89 -5.27 6.42
C LEU A 97 -4.67 -4.47 5.37
N TRP A 98 -5.97 -4.74 5.24
CA TRP A 98 -6.81 -4.02 4.26
C TRP A 98 -6.84 -2.50 4.48
N PRO A 99 -7.09 -1.97 5.69
CA PRO A 99 -7.09 -0.52 5.90
C PRO A 99 -5.73 0.11 5.59
N GLU A 100 -4.64 -0.52 6.03
CA GLU A 100 -3.26 -0.13 5.70
C GLU A 100 -3.03 -0.07 4.19
N MET A 101 -3.41 -1.12 3.46
CA MET A 101 -3.17 -1.19 2.03
C MET A 101 -4.02 -0.19 1.24
N LEU A 102 -5.27 0.04 1.66
CA LEU A 102 -6.11 1.09 1.08
C LEU A 102 -5.50 2.47 1.30
N PHE A 103 -5.00 2.75 2.51
CA PHE A 103 -4.33 4.00 2.84
C PHE A 103 -3.08 4.20 1.97
N VAL A 104 -2.15 3.22 1.97
CA VAL A 104 -0.91 3.26 1.18
C VAL A 104 -1.21 3.48 -0.30
N THR A 105 -2.22 2.78 -0.85
CA THR A 105 -2.60 2.93 -2.26
C THR A 105 -3.04 4.36 -2.58
N MET A 106 -3.83 4.99 -1.71
CA MET A 106 -4.27 6.36 -1.93
C MET A 106 -3.15 7.38 -1.68
N ALA A 107 -2.34 7.20 -0.63
CA ALA A 107 -1.18 8.06 -0.35
C ALA A 107 -0.15 8.05 -1.49
N LEU A 108 0.05 6.90 -2.15
CA LEU A 108 0.91 6.80 -3.34
C LEU A 108 0.42 7.67 -4.51
N ASN A 109 -0.88 7.97 -4.62
CA ASN A 109 -1.35 8.94 -5.61
C ASN A 109 -0.78 10.33 -5.36
N ASP A 110 -0.66 10.72 -4.08
CA ASP A 110 -0.10 12.00 -3.69
C ASP A 110 1.40 12.04 -3.93
N PHE A 111 2.13 11.01 -3.52
CA PHE A 111 3.57 10.94 -3.74
C PHE A 111 3.94 10.92 -5.22
N ILE A 112 3.19 10.21 -6.08
CA ILE A 112 3.41 10.27 -7.53
C ILE A 112 3.27 11.71 -8.05
N ARG A 113 2.25 12.46 -7.58
CA ARG A 113 2.09 13.86 -7.97
C ARG A 113 3.22 14.74 -7.46
N LEU A 114 3.61 14.59 -6.20
CA LEU A 114 4.65 15.37 -5.56
C LEU A 114 5.99 15.15 -6.25
N TYR A 115 6.36 13.88 -6.47
CA TYR A 115 7.54 13.47 -7.21
C TYR A 115 7.53 13.99 -8.66
N ALA A 116 6.42 13.81 -9.39
CA ALA A 116 6.30 14.28 -10.76
C ALA A 116 6.40 15.82 -10.86
N ARG A 117 5.73 16.56 -9.97
CA ARG A 117 5.81 18.03 -9.90
C ARG A 117 7.25 18.50 -9.64
N LYS A 118 7.95 17.87 -8.70
CA LYS A 118 9.36 18.16 -8.40
C LYS A 118 10.23 18.04 -9.65
N LYS A 119 10.06 16.97 -10.44
CA LYS A 119 10.83 16.74 -11.68
C LYS A 119 10.45 17.68 -12.81
N ALA A 120 9.15 17.86 -13.07
CA ALA A 120 8.65 18.66 -14.19
C ALA A 120 8.85 20.18 -14.00
N LYS A 121 9.14 20.63 -12.77
CA LYS A 121 9.37 22.03 -12.38
C LYS A 121 8.22 22.97 -12.76
N LYS A 122 8.21 23.49 -14.00
CA LYS A 122 7.26 24.50 -14.50
C LYS A 122 6.22 23.95 -15.48
N SER A 123 6.24 22.64 -15.79
CA SER A 123 5.21 22.06 -16.65
C SER A 123 3.84 22.14 -15.99
N TYR A 124 2.84 22.63 -16.72
CA TYR A 124 1.45 22.62 -16.29
C TYR A 124 0.92 21.19 -16.18
N ASP A 125 1.14 20.38 -17.23
CA ASP A 125 0.90 18.94 -17.21
C ASP A 125 2.18 18.23 -16.75
N PHE A 126 2.40 18.24 -15.44
CA PHE A 126 3.59 17.63 -14.84
C PHE A 126 3.56 16.11 -14.92
N ILE A 127 2.41 15.45 -15.10
CA ILE A 127 2.36 13.99 -15.24
C ILE A 127 2.83 13.57 -16.63
N LEU A 128 2.39 14.26 -17.69
CA LEU A 128 2.80 13.98 -19.07
C LEU A 128 4.07 14.72 -19.50
N ASP A 129 4.77 15.39 -18.58
CA ASP A 129 6.09 15.98 -18.85
C ASP A 129 7.07 14.89 -19.34
N LYS A 130 7.96 15.28 -20.25
CA LYS A 130 8.96 14.37 -20.83
C LYS A 130 9.86 13.67 -19.80
N GLN A 131 9.99 14.23 -18.59
CA GLN A 131 10.76 13.62 -17.49
C GLN A 131 9.98 12.55 -16.72
N ASN A 132 8.65 12.51 -16.86
CA ASN A 132 7.76 11.71 -16.01
C ASN A 132 6.92 10.69 -16.79
N ILE A 133 6.57 10.99 -18.05
CA ILE A 133 5.67 10.15 -18.86
C ILE A 133 6.16 8.69 -19.03
N TRP A 134 7.48 8.47 -18.99
CA TRP A 134 8.13 7.16 -19.04
C TRP A 134 8.99 6.87 -17.81
N ASP A 135 8.72 7.54 -16.69
CA ASP A 135 9.47 7.31 -15.45
C ASP A 135 9.19 5.92 -14.89
N GLU A 136 10.24 5.12 -14.76
CA GLU A 136 10.17 3.72 -14.34
C GLU A 136 9.62 3.58 -12.92
N SER A 137 9.97 4.48 -12.00
CA SER A 137 9.48 4.44 -10.62
C SER A 137 7.98 4.74 -10.55
N ILE A 138 7.50 5.75 -11.28
CA ILE A 138 6.05 6.02 -11.41
C ILE A 138 5.35 4.80 -12.02
N ALA A 139 5.90 4.23 -13.10
CA ALA A 139 5.31 3.07 -13.76
C ALA A 139 5.22 1.85 -12.83
N MET A 140 6.29 1.54 -12.09
CA MET A 140 6.31 0.41 -11.16
C MET A 140 5.33 0.59 -10.00
N VAL A 141 5.23 1.79 -9.41
CA VAL A 141 4.22 2.09 -8.39
C VAL A 141 2.80 1.94 -8.96
N ARG A 142 2.58 2.36 -10.22
CA ARG A 142 1.28 2.18 -10.88
C ARG A 142 0.96 0.71 -11.17
N VAL A 143 1.95 -0.12 -11.51
CA VAL A 143 1.79 -1.58 -11.63
C VAL A 143 1.36 -2.19 -10.29
N PHE A 144 2.01 -1.78 -9.19
CA PHE A 144 1.64 -2.23 -7.84
C PHE A 144 0.20 -1.81 -7.48
N GLN A 145 -0.16 -0.54 -7.65
CA GLN A 145 -1.53 -0.08 -7.42
C GLN A 145 -2.54 -0.81 -8.30
N ALA A 146 -2.22 -1.10 -9.58
CA ALA A 146 -3.09 -1.86 -10.47
C ALA A 146 -3.30 -3.31 -9.99
N ALA A 147 -2.28 -3.97 -9.45
CA ALA A 147 -2.41 -5.28 -8.85
C ALA A 147 -3.35 -5.27 -7.63
N ILE A 148 -3.27 -4.22 -6.79
CA ILE A 148 -4.20 -4.02 -5.68
C ILE A 148 -5.62 -3.76 -6.19
N MET A 149 -5.80 -2.89 -7.20
CA MET A 149 -7.13 -2.61 -7.77
C MET A 149 -7.78 -3.87 -8.35
N LYS A 150 -6.99 -4.72 -9.01
CA LYS A 150 -7.46 -6.03 -9.48
C LYS A 150 -7.94 -6.89 -8.30
N CYS A 151 -7.16 -6.99 -7.23
CA CYS A 151 -7.54 -7.72 -6.03
C CYS A 151 -8.84 -7.17 -5.42
N ILE A 152 -9.01 -5.84 -5.31
CA ILE A 152 -10.24 -5.23 -4.80
C ILE A 152 -11.42 -5.62 -5.70
N LYS A 153 -11.27 -5.50 -7.02
CA LYS A 153 -12.32 -5.86 -7.99
C LYS A 153 -12.80 -7.30 -7.83
N ASP A 154 -11.87 -8.22 -7.59
CA ASP A 154 -12.17 -9.64 -7.40
C ASP A 154 -12.75 -9.94 -6.01
N THR A 155 -12.61 -9.01 -5.05
CA THR A 155 -13.00 -9.21 -3.63
C THR A 155 -14.35 -8.58 -3.29
N VAL A 156 -14.67 -7.40 -3.83
CA VAL A 156 -15.91 -6.67 -3.51
C VAL A 156 -16.90 -6.70 -4.67
N SER A 157 -18.17 -6.37 -4.42
CA SER A 157 -19.16 -6.26 -5.51
C SER A 157 -18.80 -5.16 -6.51
N GLU A 158 -19.15 -5.34 -7.78
CA GLU A 158 -18.90 -4.37 -8.86
C GLU A 158 -19.44 -2.96 -8.54
N ALA A 159 -20.57 -2.86 -7.84
CA ALA A 159 -21.11 -1.58 -7.38
C ALA A 159 -20.26 -0.92 -6.29
N SER A 160 -19.65 -1.72 -5.40
CA SER A 160 -18.72 -1.21 -4.38
C SER A 160 -17.38 -0.84 -4.99
N PHE A 161 -16.86 -1.65 -5.92
CA PHE A 161 -15.64 -1.36 -6.66
C PHE A 161 -15.71 0.00 -7.37
N ARG A 162 -16.78 0.26 -8.14
CA ARG A 162 -16.98 1.55 -8.82
C ARG A 162 -17.00 2.74 -7.85
N ARG A 163 -17.68 2.60 -6.70
CA ARG A 163 -17.69 3.65 -5.67
C ARG A 163 -16.29 3.88 -5.08
N MET A 164 -15.54 2.81 -4.81
CA MET A 164 -14.17 2.90 -4.33
C MET A 164 -13.26 3.61 -5.34
N MET A 165 -13.38 3.33 -6.64
CA MET A 165 -12.55 4.00 -7.67
C MET A 165 -12.75 5.51 -7.68
N ASN A 166 -13.98 5.99 -7.54
CA ASN A 166 -14.27 7.43 -7.49
C ASN A 166 -13.77 8.09 -6.19
N LEU A 167 -13.76 7.32 -5.10
CA LEU A 167 -13.37 7.80 -3.79
C LEU A 167 -11.86 7.88 -3.63
N MET A 168 -11.15 6.82 -4.04
CA MET A 168 -9.71 6.62 -3.84
C MET A 168 -8.83 7.41 -4.82
N ASN A 169 -9.43 8.03 -5.84
CA ASN A 169 -8.72 8.78 -6.88
C ASN A 169 -9.26 10.21 -6.96
N LYS A 170 -8.56 11.17 -6.36
CA LYS A 170 -8.79 12.61 -6.57
C LYS A 170 -7.77 13.18 -7.53
N ASP A 171 -8.03 14.38 -8.01
CA ASP A 171 -7.18 15.15 -8.90
C ASP A 171 -6.23 16.15 -8.18
N TYR A 172 -6.24 16.14 -6.85
CA TYR A 172 -5.32 16.88 -5.97
C TYR A 172 -4.64 15.95 -4.96
N THR A 173 -3.78 16.49 -4.11
CA THR A 173 -3.15 15.78 -2.97
C THR A 173 -3.99 15.99 -1.72
N TRP A 174 -4.24 14.96 -0.91
CA TRP A 174 -5.12 15.06 0.26
C TRP A 174 -4.68 14.27 1.50
N PHE A 175 -3.47 13.71 1.54
CA PHE A 175 -2.88 13.04 2.71
C PHE A 175 -1.91 13.91 3.51
N ASP A 176 -1.82 15.20 3.23
CA ASP A 176 -1.06 16.13 4.06
C ASP A 176 -1.63 16.19 5.48
N GLY A 177 -0.73 16.18 6.47
CA GLY A 177 -1.03 16.24 7.89
C GLY A 177 -2.01 15.15 8.36
N TYR A 178 -1.95 13.95 7.77
CA TYR A 178 -2.83 12.85 8.16
C TYR A 178 -2.47 12.31 9.55
N THR A 179 -3.45 12.22 10.44
CA THR A 179 -3.26 11.67 11.79
C THR A 179 -3.11 10.14 11.73
N ARG A 180 -1.87 9.65 11.79
CA ARG A 180 -1.54 8.22 11.61
C ARG A 180 -2.19 7.30 12.63
N GLN A 181 -2.48 7.79 13.83
CA GLN A 181 -3.12 7.04 14.92
C GLN A 181 -4.52 6.55 14.52
N TYR A 182 -5.23 7.29 13.68
CA TYR A 182 -6.53 6.86 13.19
C TYR A 182 -6.43 5.60 12.35
N LEU A 183 -5.39 5.47 11.53
CA LEU A 183 -5.16 4.26 10.74
C LEU A 183 -4.92 3.04 11.66
N ASP A 184 -4.20 3.21 12.76
CA ASP A 184 -3.98 2.14 13.73
C ASP A 184 -5.27 1.67 14.39
N ILE A 185 -6.15 2.62 14.74
CA ILE A 185 -7.49 2.32 15.25
C ILE A 185 -8.31 1.54 14.23
N LEU A 186 -8.25 1.93 12.95
CA LEU A 186 -8.96 1.21 11.89
C LEU A 186 -8.39 -0.20 11.64
N ASN A 187 -7.06 -0.36 11.67
CA ASN A 187 -6.40 -1.65 11.56
C ASN A 187 -6.84 -2.60 12.67
N CYS A 188 -6.74 -2.19 13.95
CA CYS A 188 -7.15 -3.02 15.09
C CYS A 188 -8.63 -3.39 15.02
N ARG A 189 -9.50 -2.42 14.74
CA ARG A 189 -10.94 -2.69 14.58
C ARG A 189 -11.25 -3.64 13.42
N PHE A 190 -10.45 -3.63 12.35
CA PHE A 190 -10.64 -4.54 11.22
C PHE A 190 -10.19 -5.96 11.57
N ILE A 191 -9.11 -6.09 12.35
CA ILE A 191 -8.68 -7.36 12.92
C ILE A 191 -9.77 -7.96 13.82
N ASP A 192 -10.44 -7.14 14.65
CA ASP A 192 -11.50 -7.62 15.55
C ASP A 192 -12.80 -8.08 14.84
N MET A 193 -12.93 -7.83 13.53
CA MET A 193 -14.09 -8.28 12.77
C MET A 193 -13.99 -9.75 12.38
N ASP A 194 -15.12 -10.44 12.29
CA ASP A 194 -15.18 -11.73 11.65
C ASP A 194 -14.94 -11.65 10.12
N LYS A 195 -14.61 -12.79 9.53
CA LYS A 195 -14.28 -12.94 8.10
C LYS A 195 -15.33 -12.37 7.15
N GLU A 196 -16.63 -12.54 7.43
CA GLU A 196 -17.69 -12.04 6.55
C GLU A 196 -17.87 -10.52 6.68
N LYS A 197 -17.78 -10.03 7.92
CA LYS A 197 -17.88 -8.62 8.25
C LYS A 197 -16.72 -7.84 7.66
N ARG A 198 -15.50 -8.38 7.63
CA ARG A 198 -14.33 -7.77 6.97
C ARG A 198 -14.60 -7.45 5.51
N LEU A 199 -15.06 -8.43 4.72
CA LEU A 199 -15.38 -8.23 3.29
C LEU A 199 -16.40 -7.11 3.06
N LYS A 200 -17.47 -7.10 3.86
CA LYS A 200 -18.51 -6.07 3.78
C LYS A 200 -17.99 -4.68 4.18
N ASN A 201 -16.92 -4.61 4.99
CA ASN A 201 -16.36 -3.37 5.52
C ASN A 201 -15.20 -2.80 4.70
N ILE A 202 -14.59 -3.52 3.76
CA ILE A 202 -13.52 -2.97 2.89
C ILE A 202 -13.92 -1.62 2.25
N PRO A 203 -15.11 -1.46 1.63
CA PRO A 203 -15.51 -0.16 1.06
C PRO A 203 -15.71 0.92 2.12
N THR A 204 -16.19 0.53 3.31
CA THR A 204 -16.35 1.45 4.46
C THR A 204 -15.02 1.96 4.96
N MET A 205 -13.99 1.11 5.00
CA MET A 205 -12.63 1.49 5.39
C MET A 205 -12.04 2.50 4.40
N ALA A 206 -12.15 2.23 3.10
CA ALA A 206 -11.71 3.18 2.06
C ALA A 206 -12.37 4.56 2.26
N ARG A 207 -13.69 4.58 2.53
CA ARG A 207 -14.44 5.82 2.79
C ARG A 207 -13.93 6.56 4.03
N LYS A 208 -13.80 5.85 5.15
CA LYS A 208 -13.30 6.43 6.41
C LYS A 208 -11.92 7.06 6.23
N LEU A 209 -11.04 6.42 5.47
CA LEU A 209 -9.69 6.89 5.20
C LEU A 209 -9.68 8.12 4.29
N ALA A 210 -10.49 8.14 3.24
CA ALA A 210 -10.51 9.20 2.23
C ALA A 210 -11.28 10.46 2.67
N GLU A 211 -12.41 10.32 3.36
CA GLU A 211 -13.31 11.46 3.66
C GLU A 211 -12.94 12.22 4.94
N ARG A 212 -12.13 11.64 5.85
CA ARG A 212 -11.75 12.27 7.12
C ARG A 212 -12.98 12.82 7.88
N GLY A 213 -14.00 11.98 8.06
CA GLY A 213 -15.25 12.38 8.70
C GLY A 213 -15.11 12.74 10.19
N GLU A 214 -16.24 12.96 10.86
CA GLU A 214 -16.30 13.41 12.26
C GLU A 214 -15.41 12.62 13.22
N GLU A 215 -15.39 11.29 13.10
CA GLU A 215 -14.54 10.43 13.93
C GLU A 215 -13.04 10.70 13.74
N TYR A 216 -12.60 10.95 12.51
CA TYR A 216 -11.21 11.29 12.24
C TYR A 216 -10.86 12.64 12.87
N GLU A 217 -11.71 13.64 12.70
CA GLU A 217 -11.49 14.98 13.26
C GLU A 217 -11.49 14.98 14.78
N GLN A 218 -12.33 14.15 15.41
CA GLN A 218 -12.31 13.94 16.86
C GLN A 218 -10.95 13.37 17.31
N ILE A 219 -10.50 12.27 16.68
CA ILE A 219 -9.23 11.62 17.03
C ILE A 219 -8.05 12.56 16.79
N LYS A 220 -8.08 13.33 15.69
CA LYS A 220 -7.08 14.36 15.43
C LYS A 220 -7.05 15.41 16.53
N ALA A 221 -8.20 15.92 16.96
CA ALA A 221 -8.29 16.89 18.04
C ALA A 221 -7.74 16.33 19.36
N GLU A 222 -8.05 15.08 19.70
CA GLU A 222 -7.54 14.37 20.88
C GLU A 222 -6.02 14.20 20.83
N VAL A 223 -5.46 13.78 19.69
CA VAL A 223 -4.01 13.65 19.47
C VAL A 223 -3.31 15.00 19.60
N VAL A 224 -3.85 16.07 19.00
CA VAL A 224 -3.30 17.43 19.11
C VAL A 224 -3.34 17.92 20.56
N ALA A 225 -4.44 17.68 21.27
CA ALA A 225 -4.56 18.06 22.67
C ALA A 225 -3.56 17.29 23.56
N ALA A 226 -3.39 15.99 23.33
CA ALA A 226 -2.40 15.16 24.03
C ALA A 226 -0.96 15.62 23.74
N ALA A 227 -0.62 15.86 22.47
CA ALA A 227 0.69 16.37 22.05
C ALA A 227 1.04 17.67 22.77
N ARG A 228 0.09 18.61 22.86
CA ARG A 228 0.24 19.85 23.62
C ARG A 228 0.40 19.61 25.12
N HIS A 229 -0.40 18.72 25.70
CA HIS A 229 -0.33 18.40 27.13
C HIS A 229 1.02 17.80 27.52
N TYR A 230 1.56 16.90 26.70
CA TYR A 230 2.85 16.23 26.93
C TYR A 230 4.06 16.98 26.35
N ASN A 231 3.86 18.16 25.76
CA ASN A 231 4.90 18.96 25.09
C ASN A 231 5.74 18.14 24.10
N THR A 232 5.06 17.40 23.21
CA THR A 232 5.64 16.52 22.21
C THR A 232 4.96 16.70 20.86
N TYR A 233 5.46 16.01 19.82
CA TYR A 233 4.86 16.02 18.49
C TYR A 233 3.66 15.06 18.41
N GLU A 234 2.69 15.36 17.55
CA GLU A 234 1.51 14.52 17.31
C GLU A 234 1.90 13.07 16.98
N ASP A 235 2.99 12.88 16.23
CA ASP A 235 3.48 11.55 15.86
C ASP A 235 4.02 10.73 17.03
N ASN A 236 4.39 11.35 18.15
CA ASN A 236 4.85 10.65 19.35
C ASN A 236 3.70 10.16 20.23
N ILE A 237 2.46 10.57 19.95
CA ILE A 237 1.30 10.12 20.70
C ILE A 237 0.93 8.70 20.26
N LYS A 238 0.98 7.76 21.20
CA LYS A 238 0.55 6.38 20.96
C LYS A 238 -0.97 6.35 20.72
N PRO A 239 -1.47 5.62 19.70
CA PRO A 239 -2.90 5.43 19.54
C PRO A 239 -3.51 4.68 20.74
N PRO A 240 -4.80 4.90 21.08
CA PRO A 240 -5.49 4.23 22.18
C PRO A 240 -5.92 2.80 21.81
N VAL A 241 -5.07 2.07 21.10
CA VAL A 241 -5.26 0.67 20.72
C VAL A 241 -3.94 -0.07 20.86
N ASP A 242 -4.03 -1.35 21.22
CA ASP A 242 -2.91 -2.27 21.21
C ASP A 242 -3.13 -3.26 20.07
N TYR A 243 -2.14 -3.36 19.17
CA TYR A 243 -2.20 -4.37 18.12
C TYR A 243 -2.11 -5.76 18.75
N PRO A 244 -2.97 -6.70 18.34
CA PRO A 244 -2.87 -8.08 18.82
C PRO A 244 -1.55 -8.70 18.37
N GLU A 245 -0.92 -9.48 19.25
CA GLU A 245 0.32 -10.21 18.95
C GLU A 245 0.12 -11.21 17.80
N ASP A 246 -1.04 -11.89 17.81
CA ASP A 246 -1.41 -12.89 16.81
C ASP A 246 -2.83 -12.62 16.29
N PHE A 247 -2.99 -12.74 14.97
CA PHE A 247 -4.29 -12.77 14.29
C PHE A 247 -4.17 -13.55 12.98
N GLU A 248 -5.31 -14.07 12.50
CA GLU A 248 -5.32 -14.82 11.26
C GLU A 248 -5.43 -13.91 10.04
N TRP A 249 -4.59 -14.18 9.04
CA TRP A 249 -4.63 -13.53 7.73
C TRP A 249 -5.82 -14.01 6.89
#